data_AF-A0A9P6LC79-F1
#
_entry.id   AF-A0A9P6LC79-F1
#
_cell.length_a   1.000
_cell.length_b   1.000
_cell.length_c   1.000
_cell.angle_alpha   90.00
_cell.angle_beta   90.00
_cell.angle_gamma   90.00
#
_symmetry.space_group_name_H-M   'P 1'
#
loop_
_entity.id
_entity.type
_entity.pdbx_description
1 polymer ?
#
loop_
_entity_poly.entity_id
_entity_poly.type
_entity_poly.pdbx_seq_one_letter_code
_entity_poly.pdbx_strand_id
1 'polypeptide(L)'
;MPISSTATAAHREPSALPSDTSVRRDTDTTGKKRGRVTADEGMQAAGRGIRKLVSLFTPVSAIVYEFDRRNKMVEDGLDEPATDPTDKKAMLEKKDRDRNFKSFNELAKLVPGLLELISEEGPTGPKARTVYRELQEGANSARSCDTHRIKCLVADWLNSQESNPPTPPLTRTKCDDRGIQNDTTGRLLCSISLDWDDEQ
;
A
#
# COMPACT_ATOMS: atom_id res chain seq x y z
N MET A 1 -0.21 -85.93 -6.50
CA MET A 1 -1.61 -86.40 -6.31
C MET A 1 -1.91 -86.44 -4.82
N PRO A 2 -3.15 -86.21 -4.32
CA PRO A 2 -4.35 -85.77 -5.05
C PRO A 2 -4.96 -84.41 -4.60
N ILE A 3 -5.48 -84.27 -3.36
CA ILE A 3 -6.50 -83.26 -2.98
C ILE A 3 -5.96 -81.99 -2.27
N SER A 4 -6.60 -80.80 -2.26
CA SER A 4 -7.89 -80.28 -2.79
C SER A 4 -9.19 -80.40 -1.96
N SER A 5 -9.55 -79.35 -1.22
CA SER A 5 -10.93 -78.80 -1.04
C SER A 5 -10.83 -77.47 -0.25
N THR A 6 -11.11 -76.24 -0.73
CA THR A 6 -12.25 -75.59 -1.44
C THR A 6 -13.46 -75.20 -0.57
N ALA A 7 -13.53 -73.93 -0.13
CA ALA A 7 -14.71 -73.04 -0.22
C ALA A 7 -14.45 -71.65 0.41
N THR A 8 -15.20 -70.55 0.20
CA THR A 8 -15.81 -69.93 -1.01
C THR A 8 -16.44 -68.57 -0.60
N ALA A 9 -16.23 -67.50 -1.38
CA ALA A 9 -16.98 -66.22 -1.39
C ALA A 9 -16.95 -65.33 -0.10
N ALA A 10 -17.29 -64.02 -0.13
CA ALA A 10 -17.19 -62.96 -1.17
C ALA A 10 -17.45 -61.57 -0.54
N HIS A 11 -17.00 -60.48 -1.21
CA HIS A 11 -17.28 -59.04 -0.94
C HIS A 11 -16.94 -58.50 0.48
N ARG A 12 -16.38 -57.30 0.65
CA ARG A 12 -17.02 -56.00 0.37
C ARG A 12 -16.04 -54.84 0.70
N GLU A 13 -15.84 -53.87 -0.18
CA GLU A 13 -15.31 -52.55 0.23
C GLU A 13 -16.40 -51.73 0.92
N PRO A 14 -16.04 -50.83 1.86
CA PRO A 14 -16.05 -49.41 1.47
C PRO A 14 -14.99 -48.51 2.15
N SER A 15 -14.39 -47.63 1.34
CA SER A 15 -14.12 -46.18 1.56
C SER A 15 -13.54 -45.61 2.88
N ALA A 16 -12.64 -44.62 2.71
CA ALA A 16 -12.49 -43.40 3.51
C ALA A 16 -11.93 -43.51 4.96
N LEU A 17 -11.29 -42.50 5.57
CA LEU A 17 -10.64 -41.23 5.17
C LEU A 17 -9.61 -40.88 6.30
N PRO A 18 -8.71 -39.88 6.18
CA PRO A 18 -7.61 -39.68 7.13
C PRO A 18 -8.05 -39.09 8.49
N SER A 19 -7.14 -39.20 9.47
CA SER A 19 -7.32 -38.77 10.85
C SER A 19 -7.54 -37.26 11.03
N ASP A 20 -8.70 -36.89 11.56
CA ASP A 20 -8.99 -35.54 12.06
C ASP A 20 -8.26 -35.26 13.38
N THR A 21 -7.78 -34.03 13.55
CA THR A 21 -7.26 -33.48 14.81
C THR A 21 -7.83 -32.07 15.04
N SER A 22 -9.15 -32.02 15.15
CA SER A 22 -9.93 -30.79 15.29
C SER A 22 -9.74 -30.10 16.65
N VAL A 23 -8.69 -29.27 16.75
CA VAL A 23 -8.59 -28.24 17.79
C VAL A 23 -9.69 -27.22 17.59
N ARG A 24 -10.77 -27.38 18.35
CA ARG A 24 -11.95 -26.49 18.35
C ARG A 24 -11.53 -25.04 18.63
N ARG A 25 -12.19 -24.11 17.96
CA ARG A 25 -12.15 -22.67 18.27
C ARG A 25 -13.56 -22.13 18.11
N ASP A 26 -14.06 -21.50 19.17
CA ASP A 26 -15.45 -21.06 19.25
C ASP A 26 -15.75 -19.89 18.31
N THR A 27 -17.01 -19.81 17.88
CA THR A 27 -17.46 -18.87 16.85
C THR A 27 -17.88 -17.54 17.45
N ASP A 28 -17.08 -16.48 17.24
CA ASP A 28 -17.58 -15.11 17.36
C ASP A 28 -18.36 -14.70 16.09
N THR A 29 -19.44 -13.95 16.26
CA THR A 29 -20.49 -13.75 15.25
C THR A 29 -20.43 -12.35 14.64
N THR A 30 -19.42 -12.10 13.81
CA THR A 30 -19.41 -10.96 12.88
C THR A 30 -19.06 -11.39 11.46
N GLY A 31 -20.03 -11.24 10.55
CA GLY A 31 -19.97 -11.74 9.16
C GLY A 31 -19.05 -10.94 8.23
N LYS A 32 -17.75 -10.92 8.49
CA LYS A 32 -16.75 -10.36 7.57
C LYS A 32 -15.79 -11.45 7.08
N LYS A 33 -16.11 -12.03 5.91
CA LYS A 33 -15.22 -12.95 5.19
C LYS A 33 -13.86 -12.27 5.00
N ARG A 34 -12.85 -12.69 5.76
CA ARG A 34 -11.45 -12.28 5.51
C ARG A 34 -11.05 -12.95 4.20
N GLY A 35 -10.79 -12.15 3.17
CA GLY A 35 -10.35 -12.64 1.87
C GLY A 35 -9.12 -13.52 2.01
N ARG A 36 -9.04 -14.57 1.18
CA ARG A 36 -7.79 -15.33 1.01
C ARG A 36 -6.79 -14.40 0.34
N VAL A 37 -5.91 -13.80 1.13
CA VAL A 37 -4.87 -12.91 0.64
C VAL A 37 -4.06 -13.62 -0.43
N THR A 38 -4.12 -13.11 -1.65
CA THR A 38 -3.28 -13.54 -2.76
C THR A 38 -1.90 -12.90 -2.62
N ALA A 39 -0.87 -13.46 -3.25
CA ALA A 39 0.47 -12.87 -3.21
C ALA A 39 0.49 -11.41 -3.77
N ASP A 40 -0.38 -11.16 -4.75
CA ASP A 40 -0.68 -9.87 -5.39
C ASP A 40 -1.22 -8.83 -4.38
N GLU A 41 -2.25 -9.17 -3.59
CA GLU A 41 -2.74 -8.33 -2.49
C GLU A 41 -1.63 -8.01 -1.46
N GLY A 42 -0.66 -8.90 -1.27
CA GLY A 42 0.49 -8.71 -0.38
C GLY A 42 1.38 -7.54 -0.80
N MET A 43 1.73 -7.44 -2.08
CA MET A 43 2.61 -6.38 -2.59
C MET A 43 1.89 -5.03 -2.65
N GLN A 44 0.62 -5.00 -3.06
CA GLN A 44 -0.17 -3.78 -2.95
C GLN A 44 -0.31 -3.32 -1.48
N ALA A 45 -0.49 -4.24 -0.52
CA ALA A 45 -0.57 -3.90 0.89
C ALA A 45 0.75 -3.32 1.45
N ALA A 46 1.89 -3.93 1.13
CA ALA A 46 3.22 -3.43 1.52
C ALA A 46 3.51 -2.04 0.92
N GLY A 47 3.12 -1.82 -0.33
CA GLY A 47 3.28 -0.54 -1.04
C GLY A 47 2.67 0.66 -0.31
N ARG A 48 1.62 0.46 0.49
CA ARG A 48 0.90 1.53 1.20
C ARG A 48 1.77 2.34 2.17
N GLY A 49 2.86 1.76 2.68
CA GLY A 49 3.80 2.46 3.57
C GLY A 49 4.75 3.43 2.85
N ILE A 50 5.00 3.24 1.55
CA ILE A 50 6.10 3.88 0.81
C ILE A 50 6.01 5.41 0.84
N ARG A 51 4.81 5.99 0.67
CA ARG A 51 4.62 7.45 0.68
C ARG A 51 4.78 8.11 2.05
N LYS A 52 4.84 7.32 3.14
CA LYS A 52 4.97 7.81 4.52
C LYS A 52 6.36 7.52 5.12
N LEU A 53 7.01 6.44 4.69
CA LEU A 53 8.26 5.94 5.28
C LEU A 53 9.49 5.99 4.34
N VAL A 54 9.27 6.03 3.02
CA VAL A 54 10.34 5.79 2.02
C VAL A 54 10.58 6.99 1.10
N SER A 55 9.56 7.38 0.32
CA SER A 55 9.60 8.58 -0.52
C SER A 55 8.21 9.02 -0.94
N LEU A 56 7.91 10.31 -0.69
CA LEU A 56 6.63 10.92 -1.00
C LEU A 56 6.36 11.04 -2.53
N PHE A 57 7.41 11.15 -3.35
CA PHE A 57 7.29 11.44 -4.78
C PHE A 57 8.07 10.49 -5.70
N THR A 58 9.29 10.05 -5.34
CA THR A 58 10.11 9.17 -6.20
C THR A 58 9.32 7.88 -6.54
N PRO A 59 9.26 7.44 -7.82
CA PRO A 59 8.62 6.18 -8.15
C PRO A 59 9.49 4.98 -7.72
N VAL A 60 8.86 3.85 -7.39
CA VAL A 60 9.55 2.65 -6.86
C VAL A 60 10.70 2.19 -7.77
N SER A 61 10.49 2.18 -9.08
CA SER A 61 11.50 1.82 -10.07
C SER A 61 12.75 2.71 -10.06
N ALA A 62 12.61 4.03 -9.82
CA ALA A 62 13.74 4.95 -9.75
C ALA A 62 14.51 4.86 -8.42
N ILE A 63 13.87 4.39 -7.35
CA ILE A 63 14.53 4.05 -6.09
C ILE A 63 15.43 2.82 -6.28
N VAL A 64 14.91 1.76 -6.91
CA VAL A 64 15.68 0.53 -7.18
C VAL A 64 16.78 0.75 -8.23
N TYR A 65 16.52 1.57 -9.26
CA TYR A 65 17.52 1.87 -10.29
C TYR A 65 18.76 2.59 -9.73
N GLU A 66 18.61 3.46 -8.72
CA GLU A 66 19.74 4.10 -8.05
C GLU A 66 20.56 3.11 -7.20
N PHE A 67 19.93 2.08 -6.63
CA PHE A 67 20.63 0.99 -5.94
C PHE A 67 21.43 0.13 -6.94
N ASP A 68 20.78 -0.30 -8.03
CA ASP A 68 21.42 -1.02 -9.14
C ASP A 68 22.63 -0.27 -9.71
N ARG A 69 22.48 1.05 -9.94
CA ARG A 69 23.57 1.92 -10.41
C ARG A 69 24.77 1.88 -9.47
N ARG A 70 24.56 1.91 -8.14
CA ARG A 70 25.68 1.87 -7.17
C ARG A 70 26.29 0.47 -7.05
N ASN A 71 25.50 -0.59 -7.11
CA ASN A 71 26.05 -1.95 -7.12
C ASN A 71 26.97 -2.16 -8.32
N LYS A 72 26.55 -1.75 -9.52
CA LYS A 72 27.40 -1.81 -10.73
C LYS A 72 28.68 -1.02 -10.61
N MET A 73 28.65 0.18 -10.03
CA MET A 73 29.87 0.94 -9.76
C MET A 73 30.81 0.22 -8.78
N VAL A 74 30.28 -0.49 -7.78
CA VAL A 74 31.10 -1.34 -6.89
C VAL A 74 31.64 -2.59 -7.60
N GLU A 75 30.86 -3.22 -8.47
CA GLU A 75 31.25 -4.38 -9.29
C GLU A 75 32.34 -4.02 -10.32
N ASP A 76 32.21 -2.86 -10.99
CA ASP A 76 33.17 -2.32 -11.96
C ASP A 76 34.42 -1.69 -11.28
N GLY A 77 34.43 -1.56 -9.95
CA GLY A 77 35.53 -0.94 -9.20
C GLY A 77 35.65 0.59 -9.36
N LEU A 78 34.54 1.28 -9.58
CA LEU A 78 34.44 2.71 -9.89
C LEU A 78 33.96 3.56 -8.70
N ASP A 79 34.67 4.63 -8.39
CA ASP A 79 34.25 5.65 -7.43
C ASP A 79 33.08 6.52 -7.94
N GLU A 80 32.30 7.14 -7.04
CA GLU A 80 31.33 8.18 -7.42
C GLU A 80 32.07 9.39 -8.03
N PRO A 81 31.71 9.82 -9.25
CA PRO A 81 32.44 10.88 -9.93
C PRO A 81 32.39 12.20 -9.17
N ALA A 82 33.55 12.83 -9.00
CA ALA A 82 33.68 14.16 -8.43
C ALA A 82 32.75 15.13 -9.18
N THR A 83 31.81 15.72 -8.45
CA THR A 83 30.81 16.62 -9.01
C THR A 83 31.25 18.06 -8.80
N ASP A 84 31.27 18.86 -9.86
CA ASP A 84 31.66 20.27 -9.83
C ASP A 84 30.76 21.05 -8.84
N PRO A 85 31.31 21.71 -7.79
CA PRO A 85 30.52 22.47 -6.82
C PRO A 85 29.92 23.76 -7.41
N THR A 86 30.39 24.22 -8.57
CA THR A 86 29.82 25.36 -9.29
C THR A 86 28.61 24.97 -10.14
N ASP A 87 28.53 23.70 -10.60
CA ASP A 87 27.35 23.17 -11.30
C ASP A 87 26.23 22.81 -10.32
N LYS A 88 25.35 23.78 -10.10
CA LYS A 88 24.12 23.65 -9.30
C LYS A 88 23.19 22.53 -9.78
N LYS A 89 23.19 22.19 -11.08
CA LYS A 89 22.36 21.11 -11.65
C LYS A 89 22.95 19.75 -11.28
N ALA A 90 24.24 19.53 -11.52
CA ALA A 90 24.90 18.27 -11.14
C ALA A 90 24.91 18.06 -9.62
N MET A 91 25.08 19.12 -8.82
CA MET A 91 24.90 19.10 -7.36
C MET A 91 23.48 18.67 -6.93
N LEU A 92 22.43 19.18 -7.57
CA LEU A 92 21.05 18.79 -7.29
C LEU A 92 20.78 17.34 -7.69
N GLU A 93 21.26 16.91 -8.86
CA GLU A 93 21.15 15.52 -9.31
C GLU A 93 21.88 14.57 -8.37
N LYS A 94 23.07 14.91 -7.87
CA LYS A 94 23.77 14.10 -6.86
C LYS A 94 22.97 14.00 -5.56
N LYS A 95 22.40 15.11 -5.08
CA LYS A 95 21.53 15.12 -3.89
C LYS A 95 20.29 14.24 -4.07
N ASP A 96 19.75 14.19 -5.29
CA ASP A 96 18.60 13.36 -5.64
C ASP A 96 18.97 11.86 -5.71
N ARG A 97 20.15 11.53 -6.25
CA ARG A 97 20.74 10.18 -6.21
C ARG A 97 20.99 9.73 -4.76
N ASP A 98 21.63 10.56 -3.94
CA ASP A 98 21.89 10.27 -2.53
C ASP A 98 20.60 10.15 -1.68
N ARG A 99 19.52 10.86 -2.05
CA ARG A 99 18.19 10.66 -1.46
C ARG A 99 17.58 9.32 -1.90
N ASN A 100 17.60 9.00 -3.19
CA ASN A 100 17.00 7.78 -3.71
C ASN A 100 17.69 6.51 -3.17
N PHE A 101 19.02 6.51 -3.02
CA PHE A 101 19.74 5.41 -2.38
C PHE A 101 19.35 5.23 -0.90
N LYS A 102 19.20 6.33 -0.15
CA LYS A 102 18.67 6.26 1.23
C LYS A 102 17.23 5.75 1.26
N SER A 103 16.39 6.17 0.32
CA SER A 103 15.03 5.62 0.17
C SER A 103 15.05 4.12 -0.12
N PHE A 104 16.01 3.59 -0.90
CA PHE A 104 16.11 2.15 -1.14
C PHE A 104 16.37 1.37 0.16
N ASN A 105 17.25 1.88 1.02
CA ASN A 105 17.55 1.24 2.31
C ASN A 105 16.32 1.18 3.23
N GLU A 106 15.41 2.15 3.18
CA GLU A 106 14.13 2.07 3.91
C GLU A 106 13.09 1.20 3.19
N LEU A 107 13.10 1.16 1.85
CA LEU A 107 12.23 0.31 1.04
C LEU A 107 12.51 -1.18 1.28
N ALA A 108 13.79 -1.57 1.36
CA ALA A 108 14.21 -2.95 1.63
C ALA A 108 13.82 -3.42 3.05
N LYS A 109 13.71 -2.51 4.04
CA LYS A 109 13.18 -2.82 5.37
C LYS A 109 11.65 -2.95 5.37
N LEU A 110 10.97 -2.16 4.53
CA LEU A 110 9.50 -2.14 4.43
C LEU A 110 8.93 -3.32 3.63
N VAL A 111 9.70 -3.86 2.68
CA VAL A 111 9.27 -4.93 1.76
C VAL A 111 10.19 -6.15 1.91
N PRO A 112 9.82 -7.14 2.75
CA PRO A 112 10.55 -8.40 2.84
C PRO A 112 10.65 -9.11 1.48
N GLY A 113 11.78 -9.78 1.21
CA GLY A 113 12.01 -10.46 -0.06
C GLY A 113 12.41 -9.57 -1.23
N LEU A 114 12.43 -8.24 -1.08
CA LEU A 114 12.77 -7.33 -2.17
C LEU A 114 14.23 -7.47 -2.63
N LEU A 115 15.16 -7.73 -1.70
CA LEU A 115 16.57 -7.93 -2.03
C LEU A 115 16.80 -9.27 -2.73
N GLU A 116 16.20 -10.34 -2.23
CA GLU A 116 16.23 -11.66 -2.90
C GLU A 116 15.65 -11.56 -4.33
N LEU A 117 14.49 -10.92 -4.50
CA LEU A 117 13.85 -10.70 -5.80
C LEU A 117 14.76 -9.93 -6.78
N ILE A 118 15.44 -8.89 -6.32
CA ILE A 118 16.40 -8.13 -7.15
C ILE A 118 17.62 -8.98 -7.50
N SER A 119 18.07 -9.86 -6.59
CA SER A 119 19.21 -10.75 -6.82
C SER A 119 18.89 -11.92 -7.76
N GLU A 120 17.64 -12.40 -7.79
CA GLU A 120 17.22 -13.52 -8.65
C GLU A 120 16.78 -13.10 -10.06
N GLU A 121 15.95 -12.06 -10.15
CA GLU A 121 15.34 -11.60 -11.41
C GLU A 121 16.09 -10.41 -12.04
N GLY A 122 17.00 -9.79 -11.29
CA GLY A 122 17.62 -8.52 -11.65
C GLY A 122 16.68 -7.32 -11.46
N PRO A 123 17.23 -6.09 -11.43
CA PRO A 123 16.47 -4.85 -11.25
C PRO A 123 15.47 -4.60 -12.40
N THR A 124 15.70 -5.20 -13.57
CA THR A 124 14.88 -5.09 -14.78
C THR A 124 14.19 -6.42 -15.15
N GLY A 125 14.08 -7.36 -14.19
CA GLY A 125 13.37 -8.62 -14.39
C GLY A 125 11.86 -8.46 -14.63
N PRO A 126 11.20 -9.38 -15.35
CA PRO A 126 9.75 -9.35 -15.55
C PRO A 126 8.94 -9.42 -14.24
N LYS A 127 9.31 -10.30 -13.29
CA LYS A 127 8.64 -10.36 -11.99
C LYS A 127 8.97 -9.13 -11.15
N ALA A 128 10.23 -8.69 -11.18
CA ALA A 128 10.67 -7.49 -10.46
C ALA A 128 9.86 -6.23 -10.86
N ARG A 129 9.69 -5.97 -12.17
CA ARG A 129 8.81 -4.88 -12.67
C ARG A 129 7.35 -5.02 -12.22
N THR A 130 6.85 -6.25 -12.12
CA THR A 130 5.48 -6.56 -11.71
C THR A 130 5.26 -6.16 -10.25
N VAL A 131 6.15 -6.62 -9.36
CA VAL A 131 6.16 -6.23 -7.94
C VAL A 131 6.34 -4.72 -7.75
N TYR A 132 7.22 -4.05 -8.51
CA TYR A 132 7.36 -2.59 -8.40
C TYR A 132 6.07 -1.84 -8.79
N ARG A 133 5.31 -2.35 -9.76
CA ARG A 133 4.01 -1.80 -10.15
C ARG A 133 2.98 -1.98 -9.02
N GLU A 134 2.86 -3.17 -8.43
CA GLU A 134 1.96 -3.41 -7.29
C GLU A 134 2.33 -2.54 -6.07
N LEU A 135 3.62 -2.46 -5.71
CA LEU A 135 4.12 -1.55 -4.67
C LEU A 135 3.78 -0.09 -4.99
N GLN A 136 3.94 0.33 -6.25
CA GLN A 136 3.66 1.69 -6.70
C GLN A 136 2.15 2.02 -6.68
N GLU A 137 1.31 1.06 -7.04
CA GLU A 137 -0.15 1.17 -6.98
C GLU A 137 -0.62 1.27 -5.53
N GLY A 138 -0.16 0.37 -4.65
CA GLY A 138 -0.41 0.44 -3.22
C GLY A 138 -0.02 1.77 -2.59
N ALA A 139 1.16 2.29 -2.95
CA ALA A 139 1.67 3.59 -2.52
C ALA A 139 0.76 4.76 -2.94
N ASN A 140 0.26 4.73 -4.18
CA ASN A 140 -0.61 5.79 -4.71
C ASN A 140 -2.03 5.68 -4.17
N SER A 141 -2.57 4.47 -4.06
CA SER A 141 -3.88 4.17 -3.48
C SER A 141 -3.96 4.57 -2.01
N ALA A 142 -2.92 4.35 -1.21
CA ALA A 142 -2.87 4.80 0.18
C ALA A 142 -3.08 6.32 0.32
N ARG A 143 -2.45 7.12 -0.55
CA ARG A 143 -2.62 8.58 -0.58
C ARG A 143 -4.05 9.00 -0.93
N SER A 144 -4.73 8.25 -1.80
CA SER A 144 -6.13 8.47 -2.17
C SER A 144 -7.11 8.05 -1.07
N CYS A 145 -6.83 6.95 -0.36
CA CYS A 145 -7.61 6.50 0.78
C CYS A 145 -7.62 7.55 1.91
N ASP A 146 -6.47 8.17 2.20
CA ASP A 146 -6.37 9.16 3.28
C ASP A 146 -7.19 10.42 2.97
N THR A 147 -7.11 10.98 1.75
CA THR A 147 -7.91 12.17 1.37
C THR A 147 -9.41 11.85 1.33
N HIS A 148 -9.80 10.68 0.80
CA HIS A 148 -11.19 10.24 0.82
C HIS A 148 -11.73 10.07 2.25
N ARG A 149 -10.93 9.48 3.15
CA ARG A 149 -11.29 9.31 4.56
C ARG A 149 -11.42 10.65 5.28
N ILE A 150 -10.48 11.57 5.11
CA ILE A 150 -10.54 12.91 5.71
C ILE A 150 -11.79 13.67 5.22
N LYS A 151 -12.08 13.64 3.91
CA LYS A 151 -13.32 14.21 3.35
C LYS A 151 -14.58 13.68 4.04
N CYS A 152 -14.64 12.38 4.32
CA CYS A 152 -15.79 11.79 5.01
C CYS A 152 -15.86 12.27 6.46
N LEU A 153 -14.75 12.17 7.20
CA LEU A 153 -14.67 12.55 8.62
C LEU A 153 -14.98 14.03 8.87
N VAL A 154 -14.60 14.93 7.97
CA VAL A 154 -14.94 16.37 8.08
C VAL A 154 -16.45 16.60 7.93
N ALA A 155 -17.14 15.87 7.04
CA ALA A 155 -18.61 15.94 6.98
C ALA A 155 -19.27 15.31 8.21
N ASP A 156 -18.78 14.15 8.66
CA ASP A 156 -19.28 13.50 9.88
C ASP A 156 -19.16 14.45 11.10
N TRP A 157 -18.02 15.14 11.23
CA TRP A 157 -17.73 16.10 12.29
C TRP A 157 -18.59 17.37 12.20
N LEU A 158 -18.74 17.97 11.02
CA LEU A 158 -19.58 19.15 10.81
C LEU A 158 -21.07 18.86 11.07
N ASN A 159 -21.57 17.71 10.59
CA ASN A 159 -22.94 17.26 10.84
C ASN A 159 -23.21 16.92 12.32
N SER A 160 -22.16 16.80 13.14
CA SER A 160 -22.25 16.56 14.59
C SER A 160 -21.99 17.80 15.47
N GLN A 161 -21.93 19.00 14.88
CA GLN A 161 -21.82 20.24 15.67
C GLN A 161 -23.15 20.60 16.33
N GLU A 162 -23.13 20.85 17.64
CA GLU A 162 -24.32 21.26 18.39
C GLU A 162 -24.70 22.74 18.15
N SER A 163 -23.73 23.59 17.82
CA SER A 163 -23.90 25.05 17.74
C SER A 163 -24.41 25.58 16.40
N ASN A 164 -24.00 24.97 15.27
CA ASN A 164 -24.41 25.36 13.93
C ASN A 164 -24.26 24.21 12.91
N PRO A 165 -25.05 23.12 13.03
CA PRO A 165 -24.96 21.99 12.09
C PRO A 165 -25.41 22.40 10.68
N PRO A 166 -24.72 21.96 9.61
CA PRO A 166 -25.10 22.26 8.24
C PRO A 166 -26.53 21.80 7.92
N THR A 167 -27.33 22.70 7.35
CA THR A 167 -28.69 22.41 6.89
C THR A 167 -28.79 22.69 5.38
N PRO A 168 -29.07 21.67 4.53
CA PRO A 168 -29.15 20.25 4.85
C PRO A 168 -27.79 19.64 5.27
N PRO A 169 -27.79 18.50 6.00
CA PRO A 169 -26.55 17.83 6.41
C PRO A 169 -25.65 17.45 5.23
N LEU A 170 -24.35 17.68 5.37
CA LEU A 170 -23.38 17.52 4.28
C LEU A 170 -23.26 16.06 3.86
N THR A 171 -23.38 15.80 2.56
CA THR A 171 -23.27 14.43 2.03
C THR A 171 -21.84 13.91 2.18
N ARG A 172 -21.66 12.90 3.04
CA ARG A 172 -20.38 12.31 3.46
C ARG A 172 -19.37 12.05 2.33
N THR A 173 -19.82 11.55 1.19
CA THR A 173 -18.97 11.14 0.04
C THR A 173 -18.83 12.19 -1.07
N LYS A 174 -19.68 13.22 -1.11
CA LYS A 174 -19.73 14.29 -2.13
C LYS A 174 -19.11 15.59 -1.59
N CYS A 175 -18.54 16.45 -2.46
CA CYS A 175 -17.99 17.77 -2.04
C CYS A 175 -18.98 18.92 -2.33
N ASP A 176 -19.97 18.60 -3.16
CA ASP A 176 -21.20 19.31 -3.43
C ASP A 176 -21.71 19.93 -2.11
N ASP A 177 -22.04 21.23 -2.16
CA ASP A 177 -22.64 22.02 -1.07
C ASP A 177 -21.82 22.18 0.23
N ARG A 178 -20.49 22.05 0.13
CA ARG A 178 -19.53 22.31 1.24
C ARG A 178 -18.67 23.59 1.07
N GLY A 179 -19.16 24.57 0.31
CA GLY A 179 -18.43 25.80 0.00
C GLY A 179 -18.98 27.02 0.75
N ILE A 180 -18.86 28.19 0.13
CA ILE A 180 -19.41 29.45 0.65
C ILE A 180 -20.95 29.44 0.58
N GLN A 181 -21.56 28.62 -0.27
CA GLN A 181 -23.01 28.49 -0.44
C GLN A 181 -23.75 27.72 0.68
N ASN A 182 -23.07 27.39 1.78
CA ASN A 182 -23.66 26.75 2.95
C ASN A 182 -23.10 27.46 4.19
N ASP A 183 -23.98 28.01 5.04
CA ASP A 183 -23.59 28.98 6.06
C ASP A 183 -22.55 28.43 7.06
N THR A 184 -22.66 27.16 7.46
CA THR A 184 -21.68 26.50 8.33
C THR A 184 -20.30 26.42 7.68
N THR A 185 -20.21 25.97 6.43
CA THR A 185 -18.89 25.88 5.74
C THR A 185 -18.39 27.22 5.25
N GLY A 186 -19.27 28.15 4.87
CA GLY A 186 -18.93 29.52 4.47
C GLY A 186 -18.28 30.30 5.62
N ARG A 187 -18.91 30.27 6.81
CA ARG A 187 -18.38 30.89 8.04
C ARG A 187 -17.02 30.32 8.46
N LEU A 188 -16.78 29.02 8.23
CA LEU A 188 -15.49 28.36 8.49
C LEU A 188 -14.44 28.59 7.38
N LEU A 189 -14.86 28.99 6.18
CA LEU A 189 -13.99 29.37 5.06
C LEU A 189 -13.76 30.89 4.97
N CYS A 190 -14.49 31.68 5.77
CA CYS A 190 -14.36 33.12 5.82
C CYS A 190 -12.95 33.52 6.28
N SER A 191 -12.37 34.55 5.66
CA SER A 191 -11.07 35.07 6.07
C SER A 191 -11.18 35.80 7.41
N ILE A 192 -10.19 35.68 8.29
CA ILE A 192 -10.13 36.40 9.59
C ILE A 192 -10.22 37.95 9.48
N SER A 193 -10.09 38.51 8.28
CA SER A 193 -10.26 39.93 7.94
C SER A 193 -11.69 40.32 7.52
N LEU A 194 -12.63 39.39 7.51
CA LEU A 194 -14.04 39.58 7.21
C LEU A 194 -14.87 38.88 8.29
N ASP A 195 -15.89 39.54 8.80
CA ASP A 195 -16.93 38.85 9.57
C ASP A 195 -17.91 38.18 8.59
N TRP A 196 -18.48 37.05 8.99
CA TRP A 196 -19.53 36.36 8.23
C TRP A 196 -20.92 36.90 8.57
N ASP A 197 -21.07 37.50 9.75
CA ASP A 197 -22.35 37.99 10.28
C ASP A 197 -22.56 39.51 10.02
N ASP A 198 -21.69 40.14 9.22
CA ASP A 198 -21.74 41.56 8.85
C ASP A 198 -22.57 41.74 7.55
N GLU A 199 -23.77 42.30 7.67
CA GLU A 199 -24.70 42.55 6.56
C GLU A 199 -24.21 43.74 5.70
N GLN A 200 -24.10 43.55 4.37
CA GLN A 200 -23.68 44.58 3.39
C GLN A 200 -24.85 45.43 2.85
#